data_AF-A0A3D3CHB8-F1
#
_entry.id   AF-A0A3D3CHB8-F1
#
_cell.length_a   1.000
_cell.length_b   1.000
_cell.length_c   1.000
_cell.angle_alpha   90.00
_cell.angle_beta   90.00
_cell.angle_gamma   90.00
#
_symmetry.space_group_name_H-M   'P 1'
#
loop_
_entity.id
_entity.type
_entity.pdbx_description
1 polymer ?
#
loop_
_entity_poly.entity_id
_entity_poly.type
_entity_poly.pdbx_seq_one_letter_code
_entity_poly.pdbx_strand_id
1 'polypeptide(L)'
;MSDRPPHRVFDPAVEGEDDSSLRPLSLDDFIGQGKLKEKLSIFIRAARQRGESLDHCLFYGPPGLGKTTLANIIAREMGGQLRVATGPSLERTGDLAAILSNLEPNDVL
;
A
#
# COMPACT_ATOMS: atom_id res chain seq x y z
N MET A 1 15.04 -16.47 45.50
CA MET A 1 15.35 -15.07 45.20
C MET A 1 14.94 -14.83 43.76
N SER A 2 13.95 -13.96 43.58
CA SER A 2 13.17 -13.75 42.36
C SER A 2 13.99 -13.03 41.29
N ASP A 3 14.13 -13.62 40.12
CA ASP A 3 14.57 -12.90 38.92
C ASP A 3 13.33 -12.64 38.05
N ARG A 4 12.82 -11.40 38.07
CA ARG A 4 11.68 -10.97 37.24
C ARG A 4 12.24 -10.39 35.95
N PRO A 5 11.74 -10.77 34.75
CA PRO A 5 12.17 -10.12 33.53
C PRO A 5 11.66 -8.66 33.50
N PRO A 6 12.36 -7.75 32.81
CA PRO A 6 12.05 -6.33 32.84
C PRO A 6 10.69 -6.08 32.17
N HIS A 7 9.83 -5.35 32.88
CA HIS A 7 8.63 -4.76 32.31
C HIS A 7 9.03 -3.88 31.13
N ARG A 8 8.62 -4.27 29.92
CA ARG A 8 8.68 -3.41 28.73
C ARG A 8 7.66 -2.30 28.96
N VAL A 9 8.16 -1.10 29.25
CA VAL A 9 7.35 0.11 29.29
C VAL A 9 6.89 0.37 27.86
N PHE A 10 5.58 0.38 27.64
CA PHE A 10 5.01 0.83 26.37
C PHE A 10 5.15 2.34 26.31
N ASP A 11 6.09 2.82 25.49
CA ASP A 11 6.16 4.24 25.12
C ASP A 11 5.03 4.55 24.13
N PRO A 12 4.07 5.43 24.47
CA PRO A 12 2.92 5.74 23.62
C PRO A 12 3.27 6.67 22.43
N ALA A 13 4.55 6.91 22.16
CA ALA A 13 5.02 7.87 21.16
C ALA A 13 5.42 7.22 19.81
N VAL A 14 5.29 5.91 19.65
CA VAL A 14 5.63 5.21 18.40
C VAL A 14 4.35 4.75 17.71
N GLU A 15 3.59 5.70 17.16
CA GLU A 15 2.54 5.38 16.18
C GLU A 15 3.21 4.98 14.86
N GLY A 16 3.40 3.66 14.61
CA GLY A 16 3.54 3.17 13.23
C GLY A 16 4.50 2.03 12.93
N GLU A 17 5.33 1.54 13.86
CA GLU A 17 6.36 0.54 13.49
C GLU A 17 5.88 -0.93 13.64
N ASP A 18 5.05 -1.27 14.63
CA ASP A 18 4.66 -2.66 14.90
C ASP A 18 3.65 -3.26 13.88
N ASP A 19 2.87 -2.41 13.22
CA ASP A 19 1.77 -2.83 12.34
C ASP A 19 2.24 -3.16 10.90
N SER A 20 3.48 -2.78 10.57
CA SER A 20 4.10 -3.04 9.25
C SER A 20 4.34 -4.53 9.00
N SER A 21 4.66 -5.28 10.06
CA SER A 21 4.92 -6.73 10.01
C SER A 21 3.67 -7.57 9.71
N LEU A 22 2.49 -7.03 10.01
CA LEU A 22 1.20 -7.74 9.88
C LEU A 22 0.53 -7.50 8.52
N ARG A 23 0.98 -6.51 7.74
CA ARG A 23 0.38 -6.20 6.44
C ARG A 23 0.92 -7.16 5.38
N PRO A 24 0.04 -7.81 4.59
CA PRO A 24 0.47 -8.67 3.52
C PRO A 24 1.28 -7.90 2.48
N LEU A 25 2.34 -8.54 1.97
CA LEU A 25 3.30 -7.94 1.05
C LEU A 25 3.03 -8.35 -0.40
N SER A 26 2.27 -9.42 -0.61
CA SER A 26 1.86 -9.92 -1.93
C SER A 26 0.35 -10.14 -2.00
N LEU A 27 -0.18 -10.30 -3.22
CA LEU A 27 -1.58 -10.68 -3.41
C LEU A 27 -1.90 -12.05 -2.82
N ASP A 28 -0.93 -12.96 -2.79
CA ASP A 28 -1.11 -14.31 -2.25
C ASP A 28 -1.29 -14.28 -0.73
N ASP A 29 -0.57 -13.39 -0.04
CA ASP A 29 -0.67 -13.18 1.41
C ASP A 29 -1.97 -12.45 1.82
N PHE A 30 -2.64 -11.78 0.89
CA PHE A 30 -3.87 -11.03 1.18
C PHE A 30 -5.05 -11.97 1.42
N ILE A 31 -5.54 -12.06 2.64
CA ILE A 31 -6.59 -13.01 3.01
C ILE A 31 -7.98 -12.51 2.59
N GLY A 32 -8.77 -13.40 1.98
CA GLY A 32 -10.11 -13.11 1.49
C GLY A 32 -10.14 -12.43 0.11
N GLN A 33 -11.27 -11.81 -0.23
CA GLN A 33 -11.47 -11.06 -1.48
C GLN A 33 -11.12 -11.83 -2.78
N GLY A 34 -11.34 -13.16 -2.83
CA GLY A 34 -10.84 -14.04 -3.91
C GLY A 34 -11.11 -13.54 -5.34
N LYS A 35 -12.34 -13.08 -5.63
CA LYS A 35 -12.70 -12.53 -6.95
C LYS A 35 -11.93 -11.26 -7.32
N LEU A 36 -11.62 -10.40 -6.34
CA LEU A 36 -10.82 -9.20 -6.55
C LEU A 36 -9.36 -9.56 -6.80
N LYS A 37 -8.82 -10.48 -5.99
CA LYS A 37 -7.43 -10.96 -6.12
C LYS A 37 -7.18 -11.58 -7.50
N GLU A 38 -8.10 -12.42 -7.96
CA GLU A 38 -8.04 -13.04 -9.29
C GLU A 38 -7.98 -11.99 -10.40
N LYS A 39 -8.89 -11.00 -10.37
CA LYS A 39 -8.91 -9.90 -11.35
C LYS A 39 -7.61 -9.09 -11.32
N LEU A 40 -7.17 -8.67 -10.15
CA LEU A 40 -5.92 -7.90 -10.00
C LEU A 40 -4.72 -8.71 -10.49
N SER A 41 -4.65 -10.00 -10.17
CA SER A 41 -3.56 -10.86 -10.64
C SER A 41 -3.51 -10.94 -12.17
N ILE A 42 -4.66 -11.04 -12.84
CA ILE A 42 -4.73 -11.02 -14.31
C ILE A 42 -4.23 -9.69 -14.86
N PHE A 43 -4.69 -8.55 -14.31
CA PHE A 43 -4.28 -7.23 -14.79
C PHE A 43 -2.80 -6.93 -14.57
N ILE A 44 -2.27 -7.23 -13.38
CA ILE A 44 -0.86 -7.06 -13.04
C ILE A 44 0.02 -7.91 -13.96
N ARG A 45 -0.32 -9.19 -14.15
CA ARG A 45 0.44 -10.07 -15.05
C ARG A 45 0.42 -9.55 -16.48
N ALA A 46 -0.73 -9.11 -16.97
CA ALA A 46 -0.86 -8.58 -18.33
C ALA A 46 -0.04 -7.29 -18.52
N ALA A 47 -0.10 -6.34 -17.58
CA ALA A 47 0.70 -5.11 -17.63
C ALA A 47 2.20 -5.40 -17.60
N ARG A 48 2.65 -6.28 -16.68
CA ARG A 48 4.04 -6.71 -16.58
C ARG A 48 4.54 -7.40 -17.85
N GLN A 49 3.73 -8.25 -18.49
CA GLN A 49 4.10 -8.90 -19.76
C GLN A 49 4.30 -7.90 -20.90
N ARG A 50 3.56 -6.79 -20.89
CA ARG A 50 3.73 -5.70 -21.87
C ARG A 50 4.84 -4.72 -21.50
N GLY A 51 5.38 -4.79 -20.28
CA GLY A 51 6.35 -3.81 -19.78
C GLY A 51 5.73 -2.43 -19.54
N GLU A 52 4.44 -2.38 -19.23
CA GLU A 52 3.65 -1.16 -19.02
C GLU A 52 3.20 -1.06 -17.55
N SER A 53 2.85 0.15 -17.12
CA SER A 53 2.19 0.38 -15.84
C SER A 53 0.81 -0.29 -15.80
N LEU A 54 0.33 -0.60 -14.60
CA LEU A 54 -1.06 -1.04 -14.40
C LEU A 54 -2.01 0.12 -14.70
N ASP A 55 -3.17 -0.18 -15.29
CA ASP A 55 -4.24 0.79 -15.45
C ASP A 55 -4.73 1.35 -14.10
N HIS A 56 -5.24 2.58 -14.12
CA HIS A 56 -5.75 3.24 -12.92
C HIS A 56 -6.87 2.44 -12.25
N CYS A 57 -6.75 2.28 -10.93
CA CYS A 57 -7.67 1.47 -10.11
C CYS A 57 -8.42 2.34 -9.10
N LEU A 58 -9.72 2.08 -8.91
CA LEU A 58 -10.52 2.70 -7.85
C LEU A 58 -10.98 1.62 -6.86
N PHE A 59 -10.52 1.73 -5.61
CA PHE A 59 -10.98 0.86 -4.52
C PHE A 59 -12.06 1.56 -3.70
N TYR A 60 -13.28 1.03 -3.76
CA TYR A 60 -14.41 1.52 -2.98
C TYR A 60 -14.87 0.47 -1.96
N GLY A 61 -15.17 0.91 -0.74
CA GLY A 61 -15.77 0.07 0.31
C GLY A 61 -15.54 0.61 1.73
N PRO A 62 -16.17 0.00 2.74
CA PRO A 62 -16.00 0.34 4.16
C PRO A 62 -14.54 0.44 4.64
N PRO A 63 -14.24 1.22 5.69
CA PRO A 63 -12.91 1.26 6.28
C PRO A 63 -12.48 -0.12 6.81
N GLY A 64 -11.17 -0.39 6.84
CA GLY A 64 -10.61 -1.65 7.37
C GLY A 64 -10.55 -2.84 6.38
N LEU A 65 -11.08 -2.71 5.16
CA LEU A 65 -11.05 -3.79 4.15
C LEU A 65 -9.73 -3.95 3.38
N GLY A 66 -8.64 -3.32 3.84
CA GLY A 66 -7.32 -3.48 3.22
C GLY A 66 -7.12 -2.72 1.90
N LYS A 67 -7.88 -1.65 1.64
CA LYS A 67 -7.73 -0.83 0.41
C LYS A 67 -6.31 -0.25 0.27
N THR A 68 -5.80 0.38 1.33
CA THR A 68 -4.43 0.92 1.38
C THR A 68 -3.38 -0.19 1.29
N THR A 69 -3.69 -1.37 1.82
CA THR A 69 -2.83 -2.55 1.71
C THR A 69 -2.74 -3.03 0.26
N LEU A 70 -3.87 -3.08 -0.47
CA LEU A 70 -3.89 -3.44 -1.88
C LEU A 70 -3.10 -2.45 -2.75
N ALA A 71 -3.18 -1.15 -2.47
CA ALA A 71 -2.38 -0.15 -3.17
C ALA A 71 -0.87 -0.40 -2.99
N ASN A 72 -0.42 -0.72 -1.77
CA ASN A 72 0.96 -1.10 -1.48
C ASN A 72 1.39 -2.38 -2.22
N ILE A 73 0.55 -3.40 -2.21
CA ILE A 73 0.80 -4.66 -2.92
C ILE A 73 0.96 -4.39 -4.42
N ILE A 74 0.09 -3.57 -5.01
CA ILE A 74 0.16 -3.24 -6.44
C ILE A 74 1.47 -2.54 -6.78
N ALA A 75 1.87 -1.51 -6.01
CA ALA A 75 3.13 -0.81 -6.26
C ALA A 75 4.31 -1.79 -6.23
N ARG A 76 4.34 -2.67 -5.22
CA ARG A 76 5.39 -3.68 -5.05
C ARG A 76 5.40 -4.72 -6.18
N GLU A 77 4.24 -5.21 -6.60
CA GLU A 77 4.11 -6.19 -7.70
C GLU A 77 4.51 -5.59 -9.06
N MET A 78 4.28 -4.28 -9.24
CA MET A 78 4.70 -3.52 -10.41
C MET A 78 6.18 -3.08 -10.34
N GLY A 79 6.82 -3.22 -9.18
CA GLY A 79 8.23 -2.86 -8.97
C GLY A 79 8.48 -1.37 -8.76
N GLY A 80 7.44 -0.59 -8.42
CA GLY A 80 7.54 0.82 -8.06
C GLY A 80 7.26 1.10 -6.58
N GLN A 81 7.17 2.39 -6.25
CA GLN A 81 6.87 2.86 -4.90
C GLN A 81 5.44 3.35 -4.78
N LEU A 82 4.84 3.19 -3.60
CA LEU A 82 3.57 3.83 -3.27
C LEU A 82 3.83 5.26 -2.80
N ARG A 83 3.32 6.24 -3.55
CA ARG A 83 3.18 7.64 -3.14
C ARG A 83 1.79 7.80 -2.55
N VAL A 84 1.67 8.29 -1.33
CA VAL A 84 0.36 8.46 -0.68
C VAL A 84 -0.03 9.93 -0.74
N ALA A 85 -1.21 10.21 -1.29
CA ALA A 85 -1.83 11.52 -1.22
C ALA A 85 -3.25 11.42 -0.64
N THR A 86 -3.65 12.41 0.14
CA THR A 86 -5.00 12.56 0.67
C THR A 86 -5.65 13.81 0.08
N GLY A 87 -6.99 13.83 -0.03
CA GLY A 87 -7.69 15.03 -0.51
C GLY A 87 -7.31 16.30 0.25
N PRO A 88 -7.29 16.30 1.60
CA PRO A 88 -6.81 17.43 2.38
C PRO A 88 -5.35 17.81 2.16
N SER A 89 -4.48 16.87 1.77
CA SER A 89 -3.07 17.21 1.48
C SER A 89 -2.85 17.83 0.10
N LEU A 90 -3.91 17.96 -0.72
CA LEU A 90 -3.89 18.55 -2.06
C LEU A 90 -4.69 19.85 -2.08
N GLU A 91 -4.26 20.84 -1.31
CA GLU A 91 -4.98 22.11 -1.16
C GLU A 91 -4.76 23.05 -2.36
N ARG A 92 -3.58 23.00 -3.00
CA ARG A 92 -3.24 23.86 -4.13
C ARG A 92 -2.93 23.02 -5.36
N THR A 93 -3.24 23.57 -6.53
CA THR A 93 -2.97 22.92 -7.84
C THR A 93 -1.49 22.56 -8.02
N GLY A 94 -0.58 23.33 -7.40
CA GLY A 94 0.85 23.07 -7.42
C GLY A 94 1.28 21.82 -6.63
N ASP A 95 0.54 21.42 -5.61
CA ASP A 95 0.89 20.26 -4.77
C ASP A 95 0.74 18.96 -5.57
N LEU A 96 -0.33 18.84 -6.37
CA LEU A 96 -0.51 17.72 -7.29
C LEU A 96 0.55 17.72 -8.40
N ALA A 97 0.83 18.88 -9.01
CA ALA A 97 1.82 18.99 -10.07
C ALA A 97 3.22 18.56 -9.60
N ALA A 98 3.59 18.91 -8.36
CA ALA A 98 4.85 18.52 -7.76
C ALA A 98 4.95 17.00 -7.54
N ILE A 99 3.86 16.36 -7.11
CA ILE A 99 3.82 14.90 -6.92
C ILE A 99 3.95 14.19 -8.28
N LEU A 100 3.15 14.60 -9.28
CA LEU A 100 3.17 14.00 -10.61
C LEU A 100 4.53 14.13 -11.31
N SER A 101 5.24 15.24 -11.09
CA SER A 101 6.55 15.48 -11.71
C SER A 101 7.68 14.61 -11.14
N ASN A 102 7.48 14.03 -9.95
CA ASN A 102 8.47 13.18 -9.27
C ASN A 102 8.14 11.69 -9.35
N LEU A 103 7.09 11.30 -10.08
CA LEU A 103 6.73 9.89 -10.24
C LEU A 103 7.74 9.16 -11.13
N GLU A 104 8.19 8.01 -10.64
CA GLU A 104 9.02 7.09 -11.42
C GLU A 104 8.16 6.04 -12.16
N PRO A 105 8.68 5.38 -13.20
CA PRO A 105 7.98 4.28 -13.85
C PRO A 105 7.55 3.20 -12.85
N ASN A 106 6.30 2.76 -12.97
CA ASN A 106 5.64 1.79 -12.08
C ASN A 106 5.30 2.29 -10.66
N ASP A 107 5.59 3.54 -10.29
CA ASP A 107 5.07 4.12 -9.06
C ASP A 107 3.52 4.15 -9.07
N VAL A 108 2.94 3.97 -7.89
CA VAL A 108 1.49 4.08 -7.66
C VAL A 108 1.26 5.32 -6.81
N LEU A 109 0.33 6.19 -7.22
CA LEU A 109 -0.10 7.39 -6.51
C LEU A 109 -1.47 7.21 -5.85
#